data_AF-A0A9Q4BTX1-F1
#
_entry.id   AF-A0A9Q4BTX1-F1
#
_cell.length_a   1.000
_cell.length_b   1.000
_cell.length_c   1.000
_cell.angle_alpha   90.00
_cell.angle_beta   90.00
_cell.angle_gamma   90.00
#
_symmetry.space_group_name_H-M   'P 1'
#
loop_
_entity.id
_entity.type
_entity.pdbx_description
1 polymer ?
#
loop_
_entity_poly.entity_id
_entity_poly.type
_entity_poly.pdbx_seq_one_letter_code
_entity_poly.pdbx_strand_id
1 'polypeptide(L)'
;MKKKILYGLLLSAVLVSAELFTGCKEKDNTLAPYTETTKLSQVTVEQGSFKPELTWVGGYATVIGINRGDKAALDTSLVWLVYMPGNAIHYPLRFGTLPSGAQDLTQQYGGKQLDSLQEDTKYTYWVVKEDVWNQLSQSKGKVLQVDPSLAAATVKTAADSIKVSPFSLTMKTQNIDVFINISDVTVFGQLADLTVIQPKTSNNPTFAWTITQSDVKDPLVSAMGITEGNQYNESKIVWEVWSEEPGANGKSVYGKKNLIGSPIVAGQQFAGTKVFNQYPSEGLKRNTDYYFWIANKDWDGSGRFLFTANYAYVVFHTW
;
A
#
# COMPACT_ATOMS: atom_id res chain seq x y z
N MET A 1 -11.90 55.33 62.25
CA MET A 1 -11.32 53.97 62.22
C MET A 1 -12.32 53.03 61.56
N LYS A 2 -12.20 52.82 60.25
CA LYS A 2 -11.69 51.59 59.60
C LYS A 2 -12.52 50.33 59.88
N LYS A 3 -13.51 50.07 59.01
CA LYS A 3 -13.78 48.78 58.36
C LYS A 3 -14.82 48.96 57.23
N LYS A 4 -14.43 49.76 56.22
CA LYS A 4 -14.77 49.46 54.82
C LYS A 4 -13.69 48.50 54.32
N ILE A 5 -13.98 47.72 53.27
CA ILE A 5 -13.13 46.71 52.61
C ILE A 5 -13.31 45.29 53.17
N LEU A 6 -14.36 44.57 52.72
CA LEU A 6 -14.26 43.12 52.41
C LEU A 6 -15.49 42.54 51.68
N TYR A 7 -16.13 43.29 50.78
CA TYR A 7 -17.20 42.75 49.91
C TYR A 7 -17.04 43.23 48.46
N GLY A 8 -15.80 43.33 48.00
CA GLY A 8 -15.46 43.84 46.67
C GLY A 8 -14.54 42.93 45.84
N LEU A 9 -14.32 41.67 46.24
CA LEU A 9 -13.29 40.83 45.61
C LEU A 9 -13.66 39.35 45.46
N LEU A 10 -14.91 38.97 45.69
CA LEU A 10 -15.39 37.58 45.52
C LEU A 10 -16.53 37.42 44.51
N LEU A 11 -16.97 38.50 43.85
CA LEU A 11 -17.96 38.45 42.77
C LEU A 11 -17.41 38.87 41.39
N SER A 12 -16.12 39.16 41.30
CA SER A 12 -15.41 39.54 40.07
C SER A 12 -14.33 38.54 39.64
N ALA A 13 -14.18 37.41 40.35
CA ALA A 13 -13.26 36.32 40.00
C ALA A 13 -13.95 35.13 39.30
N VAL A 14 -15.27 35.19 39.06
CA VAL A 14 -16.04 34.11 38.39
C VAL A 14 -16.39 34.46 36.92
N LEU A 15 -16.00 35.65 36.45
CA LEU A 15 -16.33 36.13 35.10
C LEU A 15 -15.12 36.42 34.20
N VAL A 16 -13.90 36.04 34.61
CA VAL A 16 -12.69 36.21 33.79
C VAL A 16 -11.79 34.96 33.85
N SER A 17 -12.37 33.79 33.59
CA SER A 17 -11.63 32.53 33.40
C SER A 17 -12.23 31.62 32.32
N ALA A 18 -13.05 32.18 31.43
CA ALA A 18 -13.66 31.48 30.29
C ALA A 18 -13.04 31.81 28.92
N GLU A 19 -11.89 32.52 28.88
CA GLU A 19 -11.27 32.98 27.61
C GLU A 19 -9.85 32.45 27.34
N LEU A 20 -9.48 31.30 27.90
CA LEU A 20 -8.23 30.60 27.53
C LEU A 20 -8.43 29.11 27.32
N PHE A 21 -9.45 28.76 26.53
CA PHE A 21 -9.45 27.52 25.74
C PHE A 21 -9.97 27.86 24.33
N THR A 22 -9.28 28.80 23.67
CA THR A 22 -9.24 28.82 22.22
C THR A 22 -8.54 27.56 21.77
N GLY A 23 -9.33 26.51 21.57
CA GLY A 23 -8.92 25.35 20.82
C GLY A 23 -8.28 25.82 19.51
N CYS A 24 -7.18 25.17 19.12
CA CYS A 24 -6.81 25.10 17.73
C CYS A 24 -8.02 24.54 16.98
N LYS A 25 -8.89 25.43 16.49
CA LYS A 25 -9.76 25.09 15.38
C LYS A 25 -8.80 24.83 14.24
N GLU A 26 -8.67 23.56 13.87
CA GLU A 26 -8.21 23.24 12.53
C GLU A 26 -8.95 24.16 11.56
N LYS A 27 -8.19 24.80 10.68
CA LYS A 27 -8.78 25.49 9.52
C LYS A 27 -9.47 24.40 8.72
N ASP A 28 -10.74 24.22 9.02
CA ASP A 28 -11.67 23.41 8.27
C ASP A 28 -11.86 24.13 6.94
N ASN A 29 -10.91 23.92 6.01
CA ASN A 29 -11.09 24.18 4.60
C ASN A 29 -12.08 23.13 4.07
N THR A 30 -13.29 23.11 4.64
CA THR A 30 -14.43 22.43 4.04
C THR A 30 -14.68 23.14 2.72
N LEU A 31 -14.19 22.50 1.66
CA LEU A 31 -14.63 22.75 0.30
C LEU A 31 -16.15 22.90 0.33
N ALA A 32 -16.65 23.93 -0.36
CA ALA A 32 -18.06 24.31 -0.37
C ALA A 32 -19.00 23.09 -0.44
N PRO A 33 -20.16 23.12 0.24
CA PRO A 33 -21.10 22.00 0.21
C PRO A 33 -21.48 21.71 -1.23
N TYR A 34 -21.10 20.52 -1.73
CA TYR A 34 -21.46 20.06 -3.06
C TYR A 34 -22.98 19.99 -3.15
N THR A 35 -23.57 20.84 -4.00
CA THR A 35 -25.02 20.97 -4.19
C THR A 35 -25.65 19.79 -4.92
N GLU A 36 -24.84 18.91 -5.52
CA GLU A 36 -25.28 17.66 -6.11
C GLU A 36 -24.81 16.49 -5.24
N THR A 37 -25.69 15.51 -5.02
CA THR A 37 -25.30 14.26 -4.37
C THR A 37 -24.22 13.60 -5.21
N THR A 38 -22.96 13.64 -4.79
CA THR A 38 -21.88 13.01 -5.55
C THR A 38 -21.99 11.49 -5.46
N LYS A 39 -21.86 10.81 -6.61
CA LYS A 39 -21.79 9.35 -6.65
C LYS A 39 -20.62 8.85 -5.79
N LEU A 40 -20.87 7.81 -4.99
CA LEU A 40 -19.78 7.04 -4.43
C LEU A 40 -19.13 6.25 -5.57
N SER A 41 -17.81 6.28 -5.64
CA SER A 41 -17.06 5.57 -6.69
C SER A 41 -15.63 5.27 -6.26
N GLN A 42 -14.95 4.45 -7.06
CA GLN A 42 -13.50 4.25 -7.00
C GLN A 42 -12.96 3.87 -5.60
N VAL A 43 -13.50 2.80 -5.01
CA VAL A 43 -12.81 2.21 -3.84
C VAL A 43 -11.41 1.80 -4.27
N THR A 44 -10.40 2.41 -3.66
CA THR A 44 -9.00 2.08 -3.88
C THR A 44 -8.46 1.43 -2.62
N VAL A 45 -7.68 0.37 -2.81
CA VAL A 45 -7.13 -0.46 -1.75
C VAL A 45 -5.63 -0.45 -1.97
N GLU A 46 -4.88 -0.01 -0.96
CA GLU A 46 -3.42 -0.08 -0.92
C GLU A 46 -2.94 -1.50 -1.29
N GLN A 47 -1.97 -1.59 -2.18
CA GLN A 47 -1.38 -2.86 -2.61
C GLN A 47 -0.16 -3.19 -1.72
N GLY A 48 0.25 -4.45 -1.64
CA GLY A 48 1.46 -4.81 -0.91
C GLY A 48 1.31 -4.81 0.62
N SER A 49 0.08 -4.88 1.16
CA SER A 49 -0.18 -4.85 2.60
C SER A 49 -1.29 -5.82 3.02
N PHE A 50 -1.05 -6.58 4.09
CA PHE A 50 -2.10 -7.39 4.75
C PHE A 50 -3.06 -6.53 5.59
N LYS A 51 -2.76 -5.24 5.74
CA LYS A 51 -3.60 -4.24 6.43
C LYS A 51 -3.73 -3.00 5.55
N PRO A 52 -4.35 -3.13 4.37
CA PRO A 52 -4.32 -2.06 3.39
C PRO A 52 -5.11 -0.84 3.87
N GLU A 53 -4.68 0.33 3.42
CA GLU A 53 -5.48 1.56 3.46
C GLU A 53 -6.55 1.56 2.37
N LEU A 54 -7.75 1.98 2.76
CA LEU A 54 -8.92 2.11 1.90
C LEU A 54 -9.22 3.58 1.66
N THR A 55 -9.38 3.96 0.40
CA THR A 55 -9.88 5.28 -0.02
C THR A 55 -11.05 5.13 -0.97
N TRP A 56 -11.88 6.16 -1.09
CA TRP A 56 -12.99 6.20 -2.03
C TRP A 56 -13.31 7.64 -2.41
N VAL A 57 -14.09 7.81 -3.48
CA VAL A 57 -14.56 9.11 -3.96
C VAL A 57 -16.06 9.25 -3.69
N GLY A 58 -16.52 10.46 -3.37
CA GLY A 58 -17.95 10.77 -3.20
C GLY A 58 -18.37 11.18 -1.78
N GLY A 59 -17.41 11.57 -0.94
CA GLY A 59 -17.63 12.09 0.41
C GLY A 59 -17.45 11.04 1.50
N TYR A 60 -17.72 11.41 2.75
CA TYR A 60 -17.63 10.52 3.90
C TYR A 60 -18.74 9.47 3.91
N ALA A 61 -18.51 8.41 4.66
CA ALA A 61 -19.37 7.23 4.69
C ALA A 61 -19.87 6.94 6.10
N THR A 62 -20.95 6.18 6.22
CA THR A 62 -21.45 5.70 7.50
C THR A 62 -21.03 4.26 7.79
N VAL A 63 -20.82 3.46 6.74
CA VAL A 63 -20.34 2.08 6.88
C VAL A 63 -19.21 1.77 5.91
N ILE A 64 -18.25 1.01 6.41
CA ILE A 64 -17.27 0.29 5.61
C ILE A 64 -17.35 -1.18 5.98
N GLY A 65 -17.48 -2.04 4.97
CA GLY A 65 -17.47 -3.49 5.16
C GLY A 65 -16.49 -4.18 4.23
N ILE A 66 -15.99 -5.32 4.69
CA ILE A 66 -15.14 -6.20 3.93
C ILE A 66 -15.63 -7.64 4.11
N ASN A 67 -15.87 -8.29 3.00
CA ASN A 67 -16.22 -9.71 2.93
C ASN A 67 -15.08 -10.49 2.30
N ARG A 68 -14.84 -11.71 2.77
CA ARG A 68 -14.04 -12.69 2.04
C ARG A 68 -14.84 -13.20 0.84
N GLY A 69 -14.20 -13.30 -0.31
CA GLY A 69 -14.79 -13.74 -1.56
C GLY A 69 -15.15 -12.59 -2.49
N ASP A 70 -16.16 -12.83 -3.31
CA ASP A 70 -16.57 -12.02 -4.45
C ASP A 70 -17.88 -11.27 -4.24
N LYS A 71 -18.45 -11.33 -3.04
CA LYS A 71 -19.75 -10.75 -2.70
C LYS A 71 -19.68 -9.87 -1.46
N ALA A 72 -20.34 -8.73 -1.53
CA ALA A 72 -20.63 -7.90 -0.36
C ALA A 72 -21.96 -8.38 0.26
N ALA A 73 -21.99 -8.66 1.55
CA ALA A 73 -23.19 -9.09 2.26
C ALA A 73 -23.04 -8.91 3.78
N LEU A 74 -24.16 -8.80 4.49
CA LEU A 74 -24.21 -8.87 5.94
C LEU A 74 -24.41 -10.33 6.38
N ASP A 75 -23.33 -11.12 6.37
CA ASP A 75 -23.33 -12.55 6.66
C ASP A 75 -21.99 -13.04 7.25
N THR A 76 -21.81 -14.36 7.31
CA THR A 76 -20.63 -15.02 7.88
C THR A 76 -19.33 -14.80 7.09
N SER A 77 -19.39 -14.28 5.86
CA SER A 77 -18.21 -13.94 5.08
C SER A 77 -17.57 -12.61 5.49
N LEU A 78 -18.25 -11.81 6.32
CA LEU A 78 -17.71 -10.56 6.85
C LEU A 78 -16.45 -10.82 7.66
N VAL A 79 -15.39 -10.09 7.30
CA VAL A 79 -14.13 -10.07 8.05
C VAL A 79 -13.89 -8.75 8.78
N TRP A 80 -14.64 -7.72 8.42
CA TRP A 80 -14.64 -6.42 9.10
C TRP A 80 -15.84 -5.59 8.69
N LEU A 81 -16.48 -4.92 9.64
CA LEU A 81 -17.64 -4.05 9.42
C LEU A 81 -17.62 -2.90 10.43
N VAL A 82 -17.28 -1.72 9.97
CA VAL A 82 -17.22 -0.49 10.77
C VAL A 82 -18.45 0.36 10.48
N TYR A 83 -19.10 0.83 11.53
CA TYR A 83 -20.24 1.74 11.47
C TYR A 83 -19.98 2.99 12.30
N MET A 84 -20.30 4.15 11.73
CA MET A 84 -20.39 5.42 12.44
C MET A 84 -21.57 6.21 11.87
N PRO A 85 -22.51 6.70 12.69
CA PRO A 85 -23.65 7.49 12.20
C PRO A 85 -23.20 8.83 11.59
N GLY A 86 -24.08 9.48 10.83
CA GLY A 86 -23.86 10.84 10.31
C GLY A 86 -22.90 10.94 9.13
N ASN A 87 -22.62 9.84 8.41
CA ASN A 87 -21.56 9.78 7.40
C ASN A 87 -20.21 10.31 7.92
N ALA A 88 -19.77 9.84 9.10
CA ALA A 88 -18.59 10.38 9.79
C ALA A 88 -17.31 9.53 9.64
N ILE A 89 -17.30 8.50 8.80
CA ILE A 89 -16.08 7.75 8.48
C ILE A 89 -15.30 8.49 7.38
N HIS A 90 -14.08 8.90 7.71
CA HIS A 90 -13.13 9.54 6.82
C HIS A 90 -12.22 8.51 6.12
N TYR A 91 -11.72 8.88 4.93
CA TYR A 91 -10.62 8.18 4.25
C TYR A 91 -9.31 8.98 4.36
N PRO A 92 -8.13 8.35 4.26
CA PRO A 92 -7.91 6.90 4.18
C PRO A 92 -8.26 6.19 5.50
N LEU A 93 -8.81 4.98 5.40
CA LEU A 93 -9.04 4.11 6.55
C LEU A 93 -8.23 2.83 6.43
N ARG A 94 -7.35 2.57 7.40
CA ARG A 94 -6.56 1.33 7.46
C ARG A 94 -7.39 0.16 7.98
N PHE A 95 -7.30 -0.98 7.30
CA PHE A 95 -7.94 -2.22 7.74
C PHE A 95 -7.59 -2.58 9.19
N GLY A 96 -8.62 -2.91 9.98
CA GLY A 96 -8.51 -3.30 11.39
C GLY A 96 -8.41 -2.13 12.37
N THR A 97 -8.34 -0.88 11.90
CA THR A 97 -8.34 0.31 12.76
C THR A 97 -9.77 0.82 12.97
N LEU A 98 -10.22 0.86 14.22
CA LEU A 98 -11.53 1.42 14.56
C LEU A 98 -11.42 2.94 14.83
N PRO A 99 -12.03 3.82 14.01
CA PRO A 99 -12.03 5.26 14.27
C PRO A 99 -12.74 5.61 15.59
N SER A 100 -12.35 6.72 16.20
CA SER A 100 -13.00 7.21 17.43
C SER A 100 -14.49 7.44 17.19
N GLY A 101 -15.35 6.89 18.05
CA GLY A 101 -16.81 6.98 17.93
C GLY A 101 -17.44 5.96 16.97
N ALA A 102 -16.65 5.15 16.28
CA ALA A 102 -17.15 4.07 15.44
C ALA A 102 -17.41 2.80 16.27
N GLN A 103 -18.24 1.92 15.72
CA GLN A 103 -18.54 0.59 16.25
C GLN A 103 -18.10 -0.47 15.23
N ASP A 104 -17.47 -1.53 15.71
CA ASP A 104 -17.27 -2.74 14.92
C ASP A 104 -18.52 -3.64 15.07
N LEU A 105 -19.26 -3.81 13.98
CA LEU A 105 -20.48 -4.60 13.93
C LEU A 105 -20.26 -6.00 13.34
N THR A 106 -19.02 -6.41 13.09
CA THR A 106 -18.69 -7.66 12.36
C THR A 106 -19.39 -8.88 12.98
N GLN A 107 -19.26 -9.05 14.30
CA GLN A 107 -19.83 -10.20 15.00
C GLN A 107 -21.37 -10.17 15.05
N GLN A 108 -21.97 -8.97 15.09
CA GLN A 108 -23.44 -8.81 15.12
C GLN A 108 -24.12 -9.36 13.85
N TYR A 109 -23.38 -9.42 12.74
CA TYR A 109 -23.83 -9.97 11.46
C TYR A 109 -23.27 -11.37 11.16
N GLY A 110 -22.68 -12.03 12.16
CA GLY A 110 -22.18 -13.41 12.06
C GLY A 110 -20.79 -13.53 11.43
N GLY A 111 -20.14 -12.40 11.12
CA GLY A 111 -18.77 -12.37 10.62
C GLY A 111 -17.73 -12.72 11.68
N LYS A 112 -16.49 -12.89 11.21
CA LYS A 112 -15.32 -13.12 12.06
C LYS A 112 -14.26 -12.07 11.76
N GLN A 113 -13.98 -11.22 12.74
CA GLN A 113 -12.91 -10.23 12.62
C GLN A 113 -11.56 -10.92 12.37
N LEU A 114 -10.79 -10.37 11.44
CA LEU A 114 -9.42 -10.81 11.18
C LEU A 114 -8.44 -9.75 11.64
N ASP A 115 -7.32 -10.19 12.23
CA ASP A 115 -6.22 -9.30 12.61
C ASP A 115 -5.46 -8.76 11.39
N SER A 116 -5.47 -9.51 10.29
CA SER A 116 -4.86 -9.20 8.99
C SER A 116 -5.54 -9.99 7.88
N LEU A 117 -5.54 -9.44 6.66
CA LEU A 117 -6.01 -10.14 5.48
C LEU A 117 -5.01 -11.24 5.06
N GLN A 118 -5.46 -12.18 4.23
CA GLN A 118 -4.65 -13.34 3.83
C GLN A 118 -4.19 -13.22 2.38
N GLU A 119 -2.96 -13.66 2.10
CA GLU A 119 -2.41 -13.72 0.74
C GLU A 119 -3.29 -14.59 -0.17
N ASP A 120 -3.29 -14.28 -1.47
CA ASP A 120 -3.98 -15.02 -2.53
C ASP A 120 -5.49 -15.18 -2.27
N THR A 121 -6.03 -14.39 -1.34
CA THR A 121 -7.42 -14.45 -0.92
C THR A 121 -8.17 -13.26 -1.50
N LYS A 122 -9.26 -13.55 -2.18
CA LYS A 122 -10.15 -12.53 -2.73
C LYS A 122 -10.99 -11.89 -1.63
N TYR A 123 -11.13 -10.57 -1.67
CA TYR A 123 -12.00 -9.80 -0.79
C TYR A 123 -12.84 -8.79 -1.58
N THR A 124 -14.05 -8.55 -1.09
CA THR A 124 -14.93 -7.47 -1.56
C THR A 124 -15.01 -6.39 -0.49
N TYR A 125 -14.55 -5.19 -0.84
CA TYR A 125 -14.58 -3.98 -0.03
C TYR A 125 -15.76 -3.14 -0.47
N TRP A 126 -16.54 -2.62 0.48
CA TRP A 126 -17.71 -1.83 0.16
C TRP A 126 -17.93 -0.71 1.17
N VAL A 127 -18.51 0.38 0.68
CA VAL A 127 -18.69 1.63 1.42
C VAL A 127 -20.12 2.11 1.21
N VAL A 128 -20.78 2.51 2.30
CA VAL A 128 -22.20 2.87 2.31
C VAL A 128 -22.45 4.21 3.02
N LYS A 129 -23.36 5.02 2.46
CA LYS A 129 -23.91 6.21 3.11
C LYS A 129 -25.10 5.89 4.01
N GLU A 130 -25.35 6.79 4.96
CA GLU A 130 -26.36 6.64 6.00
C GLU A 130 -27.79 6.50 5.48
N ASP A 131 -28.10 7.18 4.38
CA ASP A 131 -29.42 7.25 3.75
C ASP A 131 -30.02 5.87 3.43
N VAL A 132 -29.19 4.86 3.16
CA VAL A 132 -29.63 3.49 2.85
C VAL A 132 -29.32 2.48 3.96
N TRP A 133 -28.49 2.83 4.95
CA TRP A 133 -27.98 1.88 5.96
C TRP A 133 -29.08 1.20 6.78
N ASN A 134 -30.09 1.95 7.20
CA ASN A 134 -31.20 1.41 8.01
C ASN A 134 -31.95 0.28 7.29
N GLN A 135 -32.04 0.33 5.96
CA GLN A 135 -32.67 -0.74 5.18
C GLN A 135 -31.71 -1.92 4.95
N LEU A 136 -30.42 -1.65 4.73
CA LEU A 136 -29.41 -2.69 4.54
C LEU A 136 -29.20 -3.53 5.80
N SER A 137 -29.08 -2.87 6.96
CA SER A 137 -28.86 -3.50 8.27
C SER A 137 -29.96 -4.51 8.67
N GLN A 138 -31.17 -4.36 8.12
CA GLN A 138 -32.28 -5.29 8.36
C GLN A 138 -32.30 -6.47 7.38
N SER A 139 -31.47 -6.44 6.33
CA SER A 139 -31.48 -7.38 5.21
C SER A 139 -30.33 -8.40 5.28
N LYS A 140 -30.17 -9.08 6.42
CA LYS A 140 -29.09 -10.06 6.64
C LYS A 140 -29.09 -11.16 5.56
N GLY A 141 -27.90 -11.58 5.13
CA GLY A 141 -27.71 -12.65 4.15
C GLY A 141 -28.01 -12.29 2.68
N LYS A 142 -28.52 -11.09 2.38
CA LYS A 142 -28.71 -10.64 0.99
C LYS A 142 -27.41 -10.07 0.42
N VAL A 143 -27.16 -10.38 -0.85
CA VAL A 143 -26.01 -9.85 -1.60
C VAL A 143 -26.27 -8.39 -1.96
N LEU A 144 -25.36 -7.50 -1.56
CA LEU A 144 -25.38 -6.10 -1.95
C LEU A 144 -24.94 -5.96 -3.41
N GLN A 145 -25.65 -5.15 -4.19
CA GLN A 145 -25.33 -4.86 -5.58
C GLN A 145 -25.50 -3.37 -5.86
N VAL A 146 -24.57 -2.78 -6.61
CA VAL A 146 -24.76 -1.43 -7.16
C VAL A 146 -25.64 -1.52 -8.40
N ASP A 147 -26.71 -0.74 -8.47
CA ASP A 147 -27.55 -0.61 -9.66
C ASP A 147 -27.52 0.84 -10.18
N PRO A 148 -26.84 1.10 -11.30
CA PRO A 148 -26.64 2.46 -11.81
C PRO A 148 -27.94 3.12 -12.31
N SER A 149 -29.03 2.37 -12.47
CA SER A 149 -30.33 2.90 -12.89
C SER A 149 -31.12 3.52 -11.74
N LEU A 150 -30.70 3.31 -10.50
CA LEU A 150 -31.41 3.81 -9.32
C LEU A 150 -31.06 5.27 -9.01
N ALA A 151 -32.09 6.05 -8.68
CA ALA A 151 -31.93 7.40 -8.13
C ALA A 151 -31.21 7.36 -6.78
N ALA A 152 -30.70 8.51 -6.31
CA ALA A 152 -30.03 8.62 -5.02
C ALA A 152 -30.90 8.11 -3.85
N ALA A 153 -30.26 7.60 -2.79
CA ALA A 153 -30.91 7.01 -1.61
C ALA A 153 -31.90 5.87 -1.88
N THR A 154 -31.95 5.34 -3.11
CA THR A 154 -32.91 4.30 -3.49
C THR A 154 -32.33 2.91 -3.29
N VAL A 155 -33.16 2.02 -2.74
CA VAL A 155 -32.88 0.60 -2.54
C VAL A 155 -34.01 -0.23 -3.14
N LYS A 156 -33.66 -1.32 -3.83
CA LYS A 156 -34.62 -2.33 -4.31
C LYS A 156 -34.22 -3.71 -3.80
N THR A 157 -35.13 -4.32 -3.05
CA THR A 157 -34.91 -5.66 -2.50
C THR A 157 -35.48 -6.72 -3.42
N ALA A 158 -34.68 -7.74 -3.73
CA ALA A 158 -35.09 -8.98 -4.39
C ALA A 158 -34.98 -10.16 -3.42
N ALA A 159 -35.23 -11.39 -3.87
CA ALA A 159 -35.17 -12.59 -3.02
C ALA A 159 -33.79 -12.72 -2.33
N ASP A 160 -32.71 -12.74 -3.12
CA ASP A 160 -31.36 -13.03 -2.62
C ASP A 160 -30.42 -11.81 -2.65
N SER A 161 -30.89 -10.68 -3.16
CA SER A 161 -30.06 -9.48 -3.33
C SER A 161 -30.78 -8.21 -2.93
N ILE A 162 -29.98 -7.18 -2.69
CA ILE A 162 -30.43 -5.81 -2.45
C ILE A 162 -29.64 -4.89 -3.36
N LYS A 163 -30.36 -4.22 -4.26
CA LYS A 163 -29.80 -3.31 -5.25
C LYS A 163 -29.84 -1.90 -4.68
N VAL A 164 -28.71 -1.23 -4.70
CA VAL A 164 -28.52 0.09 -4.08
C VAL A 164 -28.00 1.05 -5.12
N SER A 165 -28.46 2.29 -5.01
CA SER A 165 -27.97 3.40 -5.82
C SER A 165 -26.45 3.59 -5.73
N PRO A 166 -25.75 3.93 -6.84
CA PRO A 166 -24.33 4.29 -6.80
C PRO A 166 -24.04 5.57 -6.01
N PHE A 167 -25.07 6.34 -5.65
CA PHE A 167 -24.90 7.51 -4.78
C PHE A 167 -24.70 7.14 -3.30
N SER A 168 -25.09 5.92 -2.93
CA SER A 168 -25.14 5.46 -1.54
C SER A 168 -24.36 4.17 -1.29
N LEU A 169 -23.92 3.46 -2.34
CA LEU A 169 -23.07 2.27 -2.25
C LEU A 169 -22.01 2.27 -3.36
N THR A 170 -20.76 1.94 -3.00
CA THR A 170 -19.70 1.58 -3.94
C THR A 170 -18.96 0.34 -3.42
N MET A 171 -18.35 -0.42 -4.32
CA MET A 171 -17.62 -1.63 -3.97
C MET A 171 -16.47 -1.92 -4.94
N LYS A 172 -15.46 -2.64 -4.45
CA LYS A 172 -14.37 -3.20 -5.25
C LYS A 172 -14.08 -4.62 -4.78
N THR A 173 -13.83 -5.51 -5.72
CA THR A 173 -13.35 -6.87 -5.44
C THR A 173 -11.95 -7.01 -6.00
N GLN A 174 -11.02 -7.48 -5.19
CA GLN A 174 -9.65 -7.78 -5.61
C GLN A 174 -9.03 -8.85 -4.70
N ASN A 175 -7.94 -9.46 -5.16
CA ASN A 175 -7.12 -10.31 -4.31
C ASN A 175 -6.25 -9.46 -3.39
N ILE A 176 -5.82 -10.05 -2.28
CA ILE A 176 -4.72 -9.54 -1.48
C ILE A 176 -3.44 -10.15 -2.01
N ASP A 177 -2.62 -9.27 -2.56
CA ASP A 177 -1.39 -9.61 -3.27
C ASP A 177 -0.23 -8.84 -2.57
N VAL A 178 0.28 -9.39 -1.47
CA VAL A 178 1.31 -8.76 -0.63
C VAL A 178 2.72 -9.16 -1.04
N PHE A 179 2.92 -10.40 -1.50
CA PHE A 179 4.22 -10.88 -1.91
C PHE A 179 4.19 -11.63 -3.24
N ILE A 180 5.29 -11.51 -4.00
CA ILE A 180 5.49 -12.27 -5.24
C ILE A 180 6.02 -13.66 -4.91
N ASN A 181 5.53 -14.67 -5.62
CA ASN A 181 6.20 -15.98 -5.63
C ASN A 181 7.29 -15.96 -6.70
N ILE A 182 8.39 -16.68 -6.46
CA ILE A 182 9.55 -16.71 -7.35
C ILE A 182 9.77 -18.15 -7.82
N SER A 183 9.95 -18.32 -9.11
CA SER A 183 10.16 -19.61 -9.76
C SER A 183 11.14 -19.50 -10.93
N ASP A 184 11.47 -20.64 -11.55
CA ASP A 184 12.32 -20.72 -12.75
C ASP A 184 13.67 -20.00 -12.61
N VAL A 185 14.23 -20.02 -11.40
CA VAL A 185 15.49 -19.34 -11.07
C VAL A 185 16.64 -20.03 -11.79
N THR A 186 17.30 -19.32 -12.69
CA THR A 186 18.47 -19.80 -13.43
C THR A 186 19.62 -18.79 -13.33
N VAL A 187 20.78 -19.26 -12.87
CA VAL A 187 21.95 -18.42 -12.58
C VAL A 187 22.99 -18.57 -13.67
N PHE A 188 23.65 -17.48 -14.01
CA PHE A 188 24.62 -17.37 -15.09
C PHE A 188 25.74 -16.38 -14.80
N GLY A 189 26.83 -16.46 -15.57
CA GLY A 189 28.00 -15.59 -15.44
C GLY A 189 29.11 -16.19 -14.58
N GLN A 190 30.22 -15.47 -14.47
CA GLN A 190 31.44 -15.99 -13.82
C GLN A 190 31.72 -15.36 -12.45
N LEU A 191 31.18 -14.17 -12.18
CA LEU A 191 31.56 -13.41 -10.99
C LEU A 191 31.15 -14.11 -9.69
N ALA A 192 29.92 -14.62 -9.62
CA ALA A 192 29.32 -15.08 -8.38
C ALA A 192 28.18 -16.07 -8.60
N ASP A 193 27.94 -16.89 -7.58
CA ASP A 193 26.70 -17.65 -7.44
C ASP A 193 25.64 -16.73 -6.84
N LEU A 194 24.56 -16.50 -7.59
CA LEU A 194 23.44 -15.65 -7.22
C LEU A 194 22.28 -16.46 -6.64
N THR A 195 21.62 -15.91 -5.63
CA THR A 195 20.42 -16.48 -5.02
C THR A 195 19.33 -15.43 -4.99
N VAL A 196 18.14 -15.80 -5.46
CA VAL A 196 16.91 -15.01 -5.33
C VAL A 196 16.10 -15.60 -4.19
N ILE A 197 15.86 -14.81 -3.13
CA ILE A 197 15.14 -15.21 -1.94
C ILE A 197 13.72 -14.68 -2.03
N GLN A 198 12.76 -15.60 -1.96
CA GLN A 198 11.34 -15.29 -1.98
C GLN A 198 10.94 -14.43 -0.77
N PRO A 199 10.29 -13.27 -0.97
CA PRO A 199 9.78 -12.48 0.12
C PRO A 199 8.54 -13.14 0.74
N LYS A 200 8.35 -12.96 2.05
CA LYS A 200 7.18 -13.50 2.79
C LYS A 200 6.17 -12.42 3.19
N THR A 201 6.55 -11.16 3.05
CA THR A 201 5.81 -10.02 3.61
C THR A 201 5.86 -8.78 2.71
N SER A 202 6.41 -8.86 1.50
CA SER A 202 6.51 -7.75 0.55
C SER A 202 6.65 -8.24 -0.89
N ASN A 203 6.41 -7.38 -1.87
CA ASN A 203 6.66 -7.65 -3.29
C ASN A 203 8.11 -7.35 -3.72
N ASN A 204 9.05 -7.27 -2.76
CA ASN A 204 10.44 -6.91 -3.01
C ASN A 204 11.33 -8.11 -2.77
N PRO A 205 11.90 -8.74 -3.82
CA PRO A 205 12.78 -9.87 -3.64
C PRO A 205 14.06 -9.47 -2.91
N THR A 206 14.64 -10.42 -2.19
CA THR A 206 15.99 -10.27 -1.64
C THR A 206 16.96 -11.02 -2.53
N PHE A 207 18.06 -10.37 -2.91
CA PHE A 207 19.13 -10.97 -3.67
C PHE A 207 20.34 -11.19 -2.78
N ALA A 208 20.97 -12.34 -2.91
CA ALA A 208 22.24 -12.65 -2.26
C ALA A 208 23.23 -13.19 -3.30
N TRP A 209 24.51 -13.02 -3.03
CA TRP A 209 25.57 -13.60 -3.84
C TRP A 209 26.76 -14.03 -3.01
N THR A 210 27.52 -14.98 -3.56
CA THR A 210 28.87 -15.34 -3.11
C THR A 210 29.81 -15.25 -4.31
N ILE A 211 30.85 -14.43 -4.21
CA ILE A 211 31.86 -14.30 -5.28
C ILE A 211 32.62 -15.61 -5.42
N THR A 212 32.65 -16.16 -6.64
CA THR A 212 33.26 -17.46 -6.97
C THR A 212 34.42 -17.34 -7.96
N GLN A 213 34.52 -16.22 -8.69
CA GLN A 213 35.63 -15.98 -9.62
C GLN A 213 36.97 -15.91 -8.86
N SER A 214 37.92 -16.79 -9.22
CA SER A 214 39.11 -17.06 -8.39
C SER A 214 40.04 -15.86 -8.16
N ASP A 215 40.10 -14.96 -9.12
CA ASP A 215 40.94 -13.74 -9.13
C ASP A 215 40.26 -12.55 -8.42
N VAL A 216 38.97 -12.66 -8.08
CA VAL A 216 38.23 -11.63 -7.35
C VAL A 216 38.20 -11.98 -5.86
N LYS A 217 38.78 -11.12 -5.02
CA LYS A 217 38.83 -11.32 -3.55
C LYS A 217 37.84 -10.45 -2.79
N ASP A 218 37.42 -9.36 -3.40
CA ASP A 218 36.48 -8.42 -2.80
C ASP A 218 35.05 -8.99 -2.92
N PRO A 219 34.32 -9.20 -1.81
CA PRO A 219 32.95 -9.71 -1.84
C PRO A 219 31.92 -8.67 -2.32
N LEU A 220 32.31 -7.40 -2.38
CA LEU A 220 31.44 -6.30 -2.76
C LEU A 220 31.40 -6.14 -4.29
N VAL A 221 30.31 -5.58 -4.78
CA VAL A 221 30.10 -5.26 -6.21
C VAL A 221 30.00 -3.75 -6.41
N SER A 222 30.28 -3.29 -7.63
CA SER A 222 30.28 -1.87 -7.99
C SER A 222 28.99 -1.44 -8.69
N ALA A 223 28.28 -2.36 -9.34
CA ALA A 223 27.03 -2.06 -10.01
C ALA A 223 26.07 -3.26 -9.98
N MET A 224 24.78 -2.96 -10.02
CA MET A 224 23.72 -3.96 -10.13
C MET A 224 22.46 -3.36 -10.75
N GLY A 225 21.57 -4.23 -11.24
CA GLY A 225 20.27 -3.80 -11.73
C GLY A 225 19.31 -4.93 -12.01
N ILE A 226 18.06 -4.56 -12.26
CA ILE A 226 16.95 -5.43 -12.64
C ILE A 226 16.34 -4.90 -13.94
N THR A 227 16.11 -5.78 -14.91
CA THR A 227 15.34 -5.48 -16.12
C THR A 227 14.21 -6.50 -16.30
N GLU A 228 13.09 -6.11 -16.92
CA GLU A 228 12.07 -7.08 -17.34
C GLU A 228 12.57 -7.91 -18.53
N GLY A 229 12.33 -9.22 -18.47
CA GLY A 229 12.72 -10.22 -19.46
C GLY A 229 13.81 -11.17 -18.95
N ASN A 230 14.23 -12.08 -19.83
CA ASN A 230 15.28 -13.08 -19.56
C ASN A 230 16.68 -12.63 -20.03
N GLN A 231 16.81 -11.40 -20.50
CA GLN A 231 18.06 -10.79 -20.95
C GLN A 231 18.05 -9.30 -20.62
N TYR A 232 19.24 -8.71 -20.49
CA TYR A 232 19.36 -7.28 -20.27
C TYR A 232 18.68 -6.48 -21.39
N ASN A 233 17.83 -5.55 -21.01
CA ASN A 233 17.16 -4.63 -21.93
C ASN A 233 17.12 -3.22 -21.33
N GLU A 234 17.86 -2.29 -21.93
CA GLU A 234 17.96 -0.90 -21.48
C GLU A 234 16.62 -0.14 -21.52
N SER A 235 15.69 -0.56 -22.37
CA SER A 235 14.35 0.04 -22.45
C SER A 235 13.39 -0.50 -21.39
N LYS A 236 13.80 -1.51 -20.61
CA LYS A 236 12.97 -2.18 -19.60
C LYS A 236 13.64 -2.24 -18.23
N ILE A 237 14.48 -1.25 -17.91
CA ILE A 237 15.15 -1.16 -16.61
C ILE A 237 14.11 -0.85 -15.52
N VAL A 238 14.06 -1.74 -14.53
CA VAL A 238 13.22 -1.62 -13.34
C VAL A 238 13.97 -0.91 -12.22
N TRP A 239 15.25 -1.23 -12.07
CA TRP A 239 16.10 -0.66 -11.03
C TRP A 239 17.56 -0.77 -11.45
N GLU A 240 18.35 0.27 -11.23
CA GLU A 240 19.77 0.24 -11.57
C GLU A 240 20.58 1.18 -10.69
N VAL A 241 21.64 0.64 -10.07
CA VAL A 241 22.47 1.30 -9.06
C VAL A 241 23.94 1.03 -9.32
N TRP A 242 24.75 2.10 -9.37
CA TRP A 242 26.19 2.00 -9.59
C TRP A 242 26.93 2.82 -8.54
N SER A 243 28.12 2.38 -8.13
CA SER A 243 29.05 3.19 -7.33
C SER A 243 29.34 4.50 -8.04
N GLU A 244 29.38 5.60 -7.31
CA GLU A 244 29.74 6.92 -7.83
C GLU A 244 30.97 7.43 -7.10
N GLU A 245 31.94 7.90 -7.89
CA GLU A 245 33.16 8.52 -7.37
C GLU A 245 33.52 9.76 -8.17
N PRO A 246 34.11 10.79 -7.53
CA PRO A 246 34.58 11.97 -8.23
C PRO A 246 35.77 11.60 -9.13
N GLY A 247 35.63 11.81 -10.44
CA GLY A 247 36.71 11.66 -11.39
C GLY A 247 37.69 12.84 -11.37
N ALA A 248 38.88 12.63 -11.94
CA ALA A 248 39.99 13.60 -11.96
C ALA A 248 39.65 14.97 -12.57
N ASN A 249 38.59 15.04 -13.40
CA ASN A 249 38.16 16.26 -14.09
C ASN A 249 36.88 16.87 -13.49
N GLY A 250 36.52 16.50 -12.25
CA GLY A 250 35.27 16.91 -11.60
C GLY A 250 34.01 16.25 -12.16
N LYS A 251 34.15 15.32 -13.12
CA LYS A 251 33.06 14.49 -13.63
C LYS A 251 32.96 13.21 -12.81
N SER A 252 31.75 12.82 -12.41
CA SER A 252 31.52 11.53 -11.77
C SER A 252 31.93 10.37 -12.67
N VAL A 253 32.54 9.35 -12.06
CA VAL A 253 32.84 8.06 -12.66
C VAL A 253 31.96 7.01 -11.97
N TYR A 254 31.37 6.11 -12.76
CA TYR A 254 30.41 5.13 -12.28
C TYR A 254 30.95 3.70 -12.36
N GLY A 255 30.58 2.87 -11.38
CA GLY A 255 30.88 1.44 -11.37
C GLY A 255 32.36 1.09 -11.16
N LYS A 256 33.19 2.01 -10.67
CA LYS A 256 34.65 1.81 -10.47
C LYS A 256 35.09 1.55 -9.03
N LYS A 257 34.14 1.46 -8.09
CA LYS A 257 34.41 1.07 -6.71
C LYS A 257 33.40 0.05 -6.23
N ASN A 258 33.87 -1.05 -5.67
CA ASN A 258 32.99 -2.01 -5.03
C ASN A 258 32.51 -1.45 -3.69
N LEU A 259 31.19 -1.30 -3.54
CA LEU A 259 30.56 -0.68 -2.37
C LEU A 259 29.32 -1.43 -1.88
N ILE A 260 28.74 -2.28 -2.74
CA ILE A 260 27.45 -2.90 -2.50
C ILE A 260 27.71 -4.32 -2.00
N GLY A 261 27.22 -4.63 -0.79
CA GLY A 261 27.36 -5.95 -0.17
C GLY A 261 26.05 -6.72 -0.18
N SER A 262 26.14 -8.05 -0.23
CA SER A 262 25.01 -8.97 -0.13
C SER A 262 24.73 -9.38 1.33
N PRO A 263 23.48 -9.70 1.71
CA PRO A 263 22.27 -9.67 0.87
C PRO A 263 21.67 -8.27 0.75
N ILE A 264 20.86 -8.05 -0.28
CA ILE A 264 20.16 -6.77 -0.53
C ILE A 264 18.68 -7.00 -0.80
N VAL A 265 17.84 -6.09 -0.31
CA VAL A 265 16.44 -6.01 -0.73
C VAL A 265 16.35 -5.13 -1.98
N ALA A 266 15.56 -5.53 -2.97
CA ALA A 266 15.35 -4.71 -4.16
C ALA A 266 14.88 -3.29 -3.80
N GLY A 267 15.50 -2.28 -4.41
CA GLY A 267 15.22 -0.87 -4.12
C GLY A 267 15.97 -0.26 -2.93
N GLN A 268 16.81 -1.03 -2.23
CA GLN A 268 17.65 -0.52 -1.14
C GLN A 268 18.62 0.58 -1.63
N GLN A 269 18.89 1.57 -0.77
CA GLN A 269 19.86 2.63 -1.06
C GLN A 269 21.22 2.31 -0.45
N PHE A 270 22.29 2.68 -1.16
CA PHE A 270 23.68 2.45 -0.73
C PHE A 270 24.47 3.75 -0.76
N ALA A 271 25.21 4.03 0.32
CA ALA A 271 26.06 5.21 0.38
C ALA A 271 27.16 5.16 -0.70
N GLY A 272 27.41 6.29 -1.36
CA GLY A 272 28.40 6.38 -2.44
C GLY A 272 27.94 5.71 -3.74
N THR A 273 26.63 5.55 -3.94
CA THR A 273 26.06 5.05 -5.21
C THR A 273 25.09 6.05 -5.83
N LYS A 274 24.93 5.95 -7.14
CA LYS A 274 23.93 6.66 -7.92
C LYS A 274 22.88 5.67 -8.40
N VAL A 275 21.62 6.00 -8.14
CA VAL A 275 20.46 5.28 -8.71
C VAL A 275 20.06 5.96 -10.03
N PHE A 276 20.10 5.21 -11.13
CA PHE A 276 19.70 5.68 -12.47
C PHE A 276 18.21 5.47 -12.72
N ASN A 277 17.70 4.33 -12.25
CA ASN A 277 16.29 3.98 -12.32
C ASN A 277 15.82 3.62 -10.92
N GLN A 278 14.84 4.34 -10.39
CA GLN A 278 14.27 4.06 -9.07
C GLN A 278 13.42 2.80 -9.12
N TYR A 279 13.57 1.95 -8.11
CA TYR A 279 12.76 0.75 -7.98
C TYR A 279 11.29 1.13 -7.73
N PRO A 280 10.30 0.47 -8.38
CA PRO A 280 8.89 0.80 -8.22
C PRO A 280 8.41 0.64 -6.77
N SER A 281 7.60 1.58 -6.28
CA SER A 281 7.03 1.53 -4.93
C SER A 281 6.16 0.29 -4.70
N GLU A 282 5.44 -0.12 -5.73
CA GLU A 282 4.56 -1.30 -5.76
C GLU A 282 5.30 -2.65 -5.88
N GLY A 283 6.62 -2.62 -6.07
CA GLY A 283 7.44 -3.83 -6.23
C GLY A 283 7.51 -4.35 -7.67
N LEU A 284 7.94 -5.60 -7.82
CA LEU A 284 7.93 -6.26 -9.12
C LEU A 284 6.50 -6.62 -9.54
N LYS A 285 6.24 -6.61 -10.85
CA LYS A 285 5.00 -7.10 -11.42
C LYS A 285 4.95 -8.62 -11.29
N ARG A 286 3.73 -9.16 -11.20
CA ARG A 286 3.47 -10.60 -11.27
C ARG A 286 3.49 -11.10 -12.72
N ASN A 287 3.58 -12.41 -12.88
CA ASN A 287 3.60 -13.12 -14.16
C ASN A 287 4.60 -12.50 -15.14
N THR A 288 5.79 -12.17 -14.65
CA THR A 288 6.81 -11.43 -15.41
C THR A 288 8.18 -12.04 -15.17
N ASP A 289 8.93 -12.23 -16.26
CA ASP A 289 10.33 -12.63 -16.18
C ASP A 289 11.19 -11.43 -15.81
N TYR A 290 12.19 -11.65 -14.98
CA TYR A 290 13.16 -10.65 -14.58
C TYR A 290 14.59 -11.16 -14.71
N TYR A 291 15.47 -10.22 -15.03
CA TYR A 291 16.89 -10.38 -15.14
C TYR A 291 17.56 -9.49 -14.09
N PHE A 292 18.09 -10.08 -13.02
CA PHE A 292 18.89 -9.37 -12.03
C PHE A 292 20.37 -9.60 -12.30
N TRP A 293 21.17 -8.54 -12.28
CA TRP A 293 22.59 -8.62 -12.55
C TRP A 293 23.44 -7.86 -11.55
N ILE A 294 24.68 -8.31 -11.41
CA ILE A 294 25.73 -7.69 -10.60
C ILE A 294 27.04 -7.63 -11.39
N ALA A 295 27.85 -6.61 -11.11
CA ALA A 295 29.17 -6.43 -11.71
C ALA A 295 30.14 -5.84 -10.68
N ASN A 296 31.40 -6.28 -10.71
CA ASN A 296 32.45 -5.67 -9.89
C ASN A 296 33.12 -4.49 -10.65
N LYS A 297 34.01 -3.77 -9.96
CA LYS A 297 34.71 -2.58 -10.49
C LYS A 297 35.52 -2.81 -11.79
N ASP A 298 35.95 -4.05 -12.01
CA ASP A 298 36.79 -4.47 -13.14
C ASP A 298 35.95 -4.95 -14.34
N TRP A 299 34.63 -4.85 -14.26
CA TRP A 299 33.73 -5.05 -15.40
C TRP A 299 33.93 -3.97 -16.48
N ASP A 300 33.80 -4.38 -17.74
CA ASP A 300 34.09 -3.57 -18.93
C ASP A 300 33.01 -2.53 -19.25
N GLY A 301 31.86 -2.57 -18.58
CA GLY A 301 30.76 -1.64 -18.79
C GLY A 301 29.78 -2.05 -19.90
N SER A 302 30.01 -3.16 -20.62
CA SER A 302 29.19 -3.54 -21.78
C SER A 302 28.92 -5.04 -21.94
N GLY A 303 29.83 -5.92 -21.51
CA GLY A 303 29.67 -7.36 -21.62
C GLY A 303 28.55 -7.87 -20.71
N ARG A 304 27.64 -8.67 -21.27
CA ARG A 304 26.48 -9.24 -20.56
C ARG A 304 26.28 -10.74 -20.85
N PHE A 305 27.31 -11.40 -21.37
CA PHE A 305 27.24 -12.81 -21.80
C PHE A 305 27.59 -13.77 -20.65
N LEU A 306 27.28 -15.05 -20.85
CA LEU A 306 27.56 -16.14 -19.90
C LEU A 306 29.03 -16.22 -19.44
N PHE A 307 29.96 -15.81 -20.31
CA PHE A 307 31.40 -15.88 -20.08
C PHE A 307 32.03 -14.50 -19.86
N THR A 308 31.22 -13.45 -19.69
CA THR A 308 31.75 -12.13 -19.35
C THR A 308 32.35 -12.19 -17.94
N ALA A 309 33.66 -11.95 -17.85
CA ALA A 309 34.36 -11.83 -16.57
C ALA A 309 33.80 -10.67 -15.76
N ASN A 310 33.90 -10.75 -14.44
CA ASN A 310 33.48 -9.68 -13.51
C ASN A 310 31.98 -9.36 -13.57
N TYR A 311 31.19 -10.27 -14.14
CA TYR A 311 29.75 -10.14 -14.32
C TYR A 311 29.03 -11.45 -13.96
N ALA A 312 27.87 -11.32 -13.31
CA ALA A 312 26.95 -12.42 -13.07
C ALA A 312 25.50 -11.94 -13.11
N TYR A 313 24.59 -12.84 -13.46
CA TYR A 313 23.17 -12.54 -13.50
C TYR A 313 22.32 -13.77 -13.17
N VAL A 314 21.09 -13.52 -12.78
CA VAL A 314 20.08 -14.53 -12.53
C VAL A 314 18.79 -14.11 -13.22
N VAL A 315 18.15 -15.06 -13.88
CA VAL A 315 16.81 -14.92 -14.41
C VAL A 315 15.82 -15.64 -13.50
N PHE A 316 14.64 -15.07 -13.32
CA PHE A 316 13.58 -15.67 -12.50
C PHE A 316 12.21 -15.17 -12.96
N HIS A 317 11.17 -15.95 -12.68
CA HIS A 317 9.79 -15.61 -12.97
C HIS A 317 9.02 -15.28 -11.70
N THR A 318 8.20 -14.23 -11.71
CA THR A 318 7.31 -13.85 -10.61
C THR A 318 5.89 -14.37 -10.84
N TRP A 319 5.21 -14.89 -9.81
CA TRP A 319 3.76 -15.19 -9.82
C TRP A 319 3.02 -14.35 -8.78
#